data_AF-A0A1F8SZ38-F1
#
_entry.id   AF-A0A1F8SZ38-F1
#
_cell.length_a   1.000
_cell.length_b   1.000
_cell.length_c   1.000
_cell.angle_alpha   90.00
_cell.angle_beta   90.00
_cell.angle_gamma   90.00
#
_symmetry.space_group_name_H-M   'P 1'
#
loop_
_entity.id
_entity.type
_entity.pdbx_description
1 polymer ?
#
loop_
_entity_poly.entity_id
_entity_poly.type
_entity_poly.pdbx_seq_one_letter_code
_entity_poly.pdbx_strand_id
1 'polypeptide(L)'
;MHIPDIKVLYRKLARRYHPDLARNDADRLQANSQMAEINQAYEAGDLPTLMSLAGIAIPYGVDISQSPLMASEFKKKSLTEAEQIELKLKAVRQQITRLSDLPIVRLSLEVKLARHQGRDLLHEMAAELRFKVARKIAERDYLQSQIFVSRKPNEA
;
A
#
# COMPACT_ATOMS: atom_id res chain seq x y z
N MET A 1 8.54 -7.18 -9.33
CA MET A 1 9.38 -6.09 -8.79
C MET A 1 10.53 -6.72 -8.02
N HIS A 2 11.78 -6.50 -8.43
CA HIS A 2 12.95 -7.10 -7.80
C HIS A 2 13.39 -6.21 -6.62
N ILE A 3 13.39 -6.75 -5.41
CA ILE A 3 13.98 -6.07 -4.24
C ILE A 3 15.50 -6.07 -4.45
N PRO A 4 16.17 -4.92 -4.50
CA PRO A 4 17.63 -4.88 -4.66
C PRO A 4 18.32 -5.40 -3.40
N ASP A 5 19.40 -6.15 -3.57
CA ASP A 5 20.26 -6.56 -2.45
C ASP A 5 20.85 -5.33 -1.73
N ILE A 6 20.78 -5.32 -0.40
CA ILE A 6 21.30 -4.27 0.47
C ILE A 6 22.78 -3.96 0.18
N LYS A 7 23.58 -4.98 -0.15
CA LYS A 7 25.00 -4.82 -0.52
C LYS A 7 25.19 -4.07 -1.84
N VAL A 8 24.26 -4.24 -2.78
CA VAL A 8 24.28 -3.54 -4.07
C VAL A 8 23.91 -2.07 -3.86
N LEU A 9 22.92 -1.80 -3.01
CA LEU A 9 22.44 -0.46 -2.73
C LEU A 9 23.47 0.36 -1.95
N TYR A 10 24.07 -0.25 -0.91
CA TYR A 10 25.15 0.34 -0.15
C TYR A 10 26.34 0.74 -1.03
N ARG A 11 26.82 -0.16 -1.90
CA ARG A 11 27.94 0.15 -2.81
C ARG A 11 27.63 1.28 -3.79
N LYS A 12 26.38 1.42 -4.24
CA LYS A 12 25.96 2.53 -5.12
C LYS A 12 25.96 3.86 -4.36
N LEU A 13 25.44 3.88 -3.14
CA LEU A 13 25.42 5.08 -2.29
C LEU A 13 26.82 5.49 -1.84
N ALA A 14 27.63 4.53 -1.39
CA ALA A 14 29.02 4.76 -0.99
C ALA A 14 29.87 5.35 -2.14
N ARG A 15 29.63 4.93 -3.39
CA ARG A 15 30.29 5.53 -4.56
C ARG A 15 29.83 6.95 -4.88
N ARG A 16 28.61 7.32 -4.52
CA ARG A 16 28.03 8.64 -4.82
C ARG A 16 28.44 9.69 -3.78
N TYR A 17 28.52 9.27 -2.53
CA TYR A 17 28.77 10.14 -1.38
C TYR A 17 30.13 9.87 -0.71
N HIS A 18 31.07 9.24 -1.43
CA HIS A 18 32.39 8.96 -0.87
C HIS A 18 33.13 10.28 -0.57
N PRO A 19 33.69 10.45 0.63
CA PRO A 19 34.43 11.67 0.98
C PRO A 19 35.69 11.89 0.11
N ASP A 20 36.21 10.87 -0.56
CA ASP A 20 37.34 11.01 -1.52
C ASP A 20 36.95 11.69 -2.85
N LEU A 21 35.65 11.79 -3.17
CA LEU A 21 35.19 12.44 -4.39
C LEU A 21 34.88 13.94 -4.21
N ALA A 22 35.02 14.46 -2.99
CA ALA A 22 34.72 15.84 -2.66
C ALA A 22 35.87 16.77 -3.05
N ARG A 23 35.52 17.87 -3.73
CA ARG A 23 36.49 18.83 -4.30
C ARG A 23 37.02 19.84 -3.30
N ASN A 24 36.27 20.13 -2.24
CA ASN A 24 36.60 21.12 -1.21
C ASN A 24 36.42 20.52 0.20
N ASP A 25 37.10 21.07 1.20
CA ASP A 25 37.01 20.56 2.58
C ASP A 25 35.61 20.71 3.20
N ALA A 26 34.83 21.72 2.80
CA ALA A 26 33.43 21.84 3.19
C ALA A 26 32.55 20.71 2.62
N ASP A 27 32.78 20.33 1.37
CA ASP A 27 32.08 19.22 0.70
C ASP A 27 32.51 17.87 1.29
N ARG A 28 33.77 17.75 1.72
CA ARG A 28 34.28 16.55 2.43
C ARG A 28 33.58 16.35 3.76
N LEU A 29 33.33 17.41 4.53
CA LEU A 29 32.60 17.32 5.80
C LEU A 29 31.16 16.85 5.59
N GLN A 30 30.47 17.40 4.57
CA GLN A 30 29.12 16.98 4.23
C GLN A 30 29.08 15.53 3.71
N ALA A 31 30.00 15.15 2.84
CA ALA A 31 30.13 13.79 2.34
C ALA A 31 30.46 12.79 3.47
N ASN A 32 31.30 13.19 4.43
CA ASN A 32 31.64 12.34 5.58
C ASN A 32 30.44 12.14 6.51
N SER A 33 29.64 13.19 6.75
CA SER A 33 28.38 13.09 7.50
C SER A 33 27.38 12.16 6.81
N GLN A 34 27.22 12.30 5.49
CA GLN A 34 26.31 11.46 4.70
C GLN A 34 26.81 10.01 4.63
N MET A 35 28.12 9.79 4.51
CA MET A 35 28.71 8.46 4.51
C MET A 35 28.57 7.76 5.87
N ALA A 36 28.67 8.50 6.98
CA ALA A 36 28.40 7.98 8.32
C ALA A 36 26.95 7.50 8.46
N GLU A 37 25.98 8.26 7.96
CA GLU A 37 24.56 7.89 7.95
C GLU A 37 24.30 6.63 7.09
N ILE A 38 24.93 6.55 5.90
CA ILE A 38 24.85 5.37 5.01
C ILE A 38 25.46 4.13 5.67
N ASN A 39 26.61 4.27 6.33
CA ASN A 39 27.26 3.18 7.06
C ASN A 39 26.40 2.69 8.22
N GLN A 40 25.83 3.60 9.00
CA GLN A 40 24.94 3.27 10.10
C GLN A 40 23.69 2.51 9.62
N ALA A 41 23.08 2.95 8.52
CA ALA A 41 21.93 2.27 7.92
C ALA A 41 22.29 0.86 7.40
N TYR A 42 23.50 0.68 6.86
CA TYR A 42 23.99 -0.62 6.40
C TYR A 42 24.31 -1.57 7.57
N GLU A 43 24.96 -1.10 8.62
CA GLU A 43 25.24 -1.89 9.83
C GLU A 43 23.95 -2.31 10.56
N ALA A 44 22.95 -1.43 10.58
CA ALA A 44 21.62 -1.72 11.15
C ALA A 44 20.77 -2.65 10.26
N GLY A 45 21.20 -2.96 9.03
CA GLY A 45 20.43 -3.76 8.07
C GLY A 45 19.17 -3.08 7.55
N ASP A 46 19.08 -1.75 7.65
CA ASP A 46 17.90 -0.95 7.33
C ASP A 46 17.81 -0.66 5.82
N LEU A 47 17.35 -1.67 5.09
CA LEU A 47 17.13 -1.61 3.64
C LEU A 47 16.17 -0.48 3.22
N PRO A 48 15.03 -0.22 3.92
CA PRO A 48 14.16 0.91 3.61
C PRO A 48 14.87 2.28 3.66
N THR A 49 15.70 2.53 4.66
CA THR A 49 16.43 3.79 4.79
C THR A 49 17.47 3.97 3.68
N LEU A 50 18.19 2.90 3.32
CA LEU A 50 19.10 2.92 2.16
C LEU A 50 18.34 3.13 0.83
N MET A 51 17.11 2.63 0.70
CA MET A 51 16.29 2.86 -0.50
C MET A 51 15.82 4.31 -0.60
N SER A 52 15.44 4.90 0.53
CA SER A 52 15.08 6.32 0.64
C SER A 52 16.27 7.21 0.25
N LEU A 53 17.45 6.97 0.83
CA LEU A 53 18.69 7.69 0.52
C LEU A 53 19.11 7.54 -0.95
N ALA A 54 18.80 6.41 -1.58
CA ALA A 54 19.05 6.18 -3.00
C ALA A 54 18.00 6.83 -3.94
N GLY A 55 16.94 7.43 -3.39
CA GLY A 55 15.85 8.02 -4.18
C GLY A 55 14.98 6.99 -4.90
N ILE A 56 14.99 5.73 -4.44
CA ILE A 56 14.15 4.67 -4.99
C ILE A 56 12.78 4.78 -4.30
N ALA A 57 11.72 4.96 -5.08
CA ALA A 57 10.35 5.02 -4.56
C ALA A 57 10.07 3.79 -3.69
N ILE A 58 9.84 4.04 -2.40
CA ILE A 58 9.55 3.01 -1.41
C ILE A 58 8.19 2.40 -1.79
N PRO A 59 8.06 1.08 -1.97
CA PRO A 59 6.77 0.46 -2.23
C PRO A 59 5.81 0.78 -1.06
N TYR A 60 4.61 1.27 -1.40
CA TYR A 60 3.55 1.65 -0.46
C TYR A 60 3.42 0.65 0.70
N GLY A 61 3.73 1.10 1.93
CA GLY A 61 3.58 0.28 3.15
C GLY A 61 4.64 0.48 4.24
N VAL A 62 5.66 1.30 4.05
CA VAL A 62 6.65 1.63 5.10
C VAL A 62 6.33 3.01 5.68
N ASP A 63 5.98 3.03 6.96
CA ASP A 63 5.67 4.25 7.72
C ASP A 63 6.97 5.02 8.03
N ILE A 64 7.14 6.20 7.43
CA ILE A 64 8.34 7.04 7.54
C ILE A 64 8.19 8.03 8.70
N SER A 65 7.74 7.55 9.85
CA SER A 65 7.46 8.41 11.01
C SER A 65 8.55 8.35 12.06
N GLN A 66 9.84 8.51 11.71
CA GLN A 66 10.89 8.82 12.69
C GLN A 66 11.96 9.76 12.10
N SER A 67 11.71 11.06 12.18
CA SER A 67 12.75 12.09 12.07
C SER A 67 13.57 12.12 13.37
N PRO A 68 14.91 12.17 13.32
CA PRO A 68 15.77 12.10 14.50
C PRO A 68 16.11 13.50 15.03
N LEU A 69 15.24 14.06 15.85
CA LEU A 69 15.61 15.07 16.84
C LEU A 69 14.93 14.67 18.16
N MET A 70 15.69 14.67 19.26
CA MET A 70 15.33 14.15 20.60
C MET A 70 15.69 12.69 20.87
N ALA A 71 16.97 12.34 20.73
CA ALA A 71 17.55 11.16 21.38
C ALA A 71 18.05 11.52 22.80
N SER A 72 17.16 12.03 23.65
CA SER A 72 17.37 12.01 25.11
C SER A 72 16.82 10.69 25.66
N GLU A 73 17.73 9.87 26.19
CA GLU A 73 17.50 9.00 27.36
C GLU A 73 16.37 7.97 27.32
N PHE A 74 16.18 7.26 26.22
CA PHE A 74 15.55 5.94 26.32
C PHE A 74 16.55 4.88 25.92
N LYS A 75 17.20 4.28 26.93
CA LYS A 75 17.72 2.91 26.87
C LYS A 75 16.56 2.05 26.33
N LYS A 76 16.50 1.87 25.01
CA LYS A 76 15.64 0.88 24.37
C LYS A 76 16.14 -0.45 24.88
N LYS A 77 15.50 -0.98 25.92
CA LYS A 77 15.66 -2.35 26.36
C LYS A 77 15.34 -3.17 25.11
N SER A 78 16.38 -3.77 24.51
CA SER A 78 16.20 -4.65 23.35
C SER A 78 15.13 -5.65 23.75
N LEU A 79 14.00 -5.60 23.05
CA LEU A 79 12.87 -6.50 23.31
C LEU A 79 13.41 -7.94 23.29
N THR A 80 13.03 -8.73 24.28
CA THR A 80 13.34 -10.15 24.30
C THR A 80 12.82 -10.81 23.02
N GLU A 81 13.43 -11.90 22.58
CA GLU A 81 12.99 -12.62 21.38
C GLU A 81 11.51 -13.00 21.45
N ALA A 82 11.01 -13.33 22.65
CA ALA A 82 9.60 -13.61 22.91
C ALA A 82 8.70 -12.39 22.59
N GLU A 83 9.04 -11.20 23.09
CA GLU A 83 8.28 -9.98 22.82
C GLU A 83 8.30 -9.61 21.33
N GLN A 84 9.43 -9.85 20.63
CA GLN A 84 9.51 -9.62 19.18
C GLN A 84 8.62 -10.59 18.40
N ILE A 85 8.56 -11.86 18.81
CA ILE A 85 7.68 -12.87 18.21
C ILE A 85 6.21 -12.51 18.45
N GLU A 86 5.85 -12.06 19.65
CA GLU A 86 4.48 -11.64 19.97
C GLU A 86 4.04 -10.45 19.12
N LEU A 87 4.91 -9.44 18.94
CA LEU A 87 4.62 -8.30 18.08
C LEU A 87 4.43 -8.73 16.61
N LYS A 88 5.29 -9.61 16.10
CA LYS A 88 5.15 -10.18 14.75
C LYS A 88 3.84 -10.96 14.61
N LEU A 89 3.49 -11.78 15.60
CA LEU A 89 2.25 -12.55 15.59
C LEU A 89 1.02 -11.64 15.58
N LYS A 90 1.04 -10.56 16.39
CA LYS A 90 -0.02 -9.55 16.41
C LYS A 90 -0.16 -8.87 15.06
N ALA A 91 0.95 -8.47 14.44
CA ALA A 91 0.94 -7.86 13.11
C ALA A 91 0.38 -8.81 12.04
N VAL A 92 0.80 -10.07 12.02
CA VAL A 92 0.28 -11.09 11.10
C VAL A 92 -1.22 -11.31 11.31
N ARG A 93 -1.68 -11.39 12.56
CA ARG A 93 -3.12 -11.51 12.87
C ARG A 93 -3.91 -10.32 12.32
N GLN A 94 -3.43 -9.10 12.53
CA GLN A 94 -4.07 -7.90 11.99
C GLN A 94 -4.11 -7.90 10.46
N GLN A 95 -3.04 -8.37 9.80
CA GLN A 95 -3.01 -8.53 8.35
C GLN A 95 -4.04 -9.56 7.88
N ILE A 96 -4.14 -10.72 8.55
CA ILE A 96 -5.15 -11.73 8.24
C ILE A 96 -6.55 -11.15 8.38
N THR A 97 -6.86 -10.47 9.49
CA THR A 97 -8.17 -9.84 9.69
C THR A 97 -8.47 -8.83 8.58
N ARG A 98 -7.50 -7.96 8.27
CA ARG A 98 -7.65 -6.99 7.19
C ARG A 98 -7.91 -7.66 5.84
N LEU A 99 -7.21 -8.74 5.53
CA LEU A 99 -7.40 -9.50 4.29
C LEU A 99 -8.76 -10.20 4.26
N SER A 100 -9.20 -10.80 5.37
CA SER A 100 -10.52 -11.43 5.45
C SER A 100 -11.68 -10.43 5.34
N ASP A 101 -11.47 -9.19 5.78
CA ASP A 101 -12.45 -8.11 5.65
C ASP A 101 -12.56 -7.55 4.24
N LEU A 102 -11.60 -7.86 3.35
CA LEU A 102 -11.67 -7.38 1.97
C LEU A 102 -12.91 -7.95 1.26
N PRO A 103 -13.69 -7.10 0.56
CA PRO A 103 -14.91 -7.52 -0.11
C PRO A 103 -14.71 -8.70 -1.07
N ILE A 104 -13.56 -8.77 -1.75
CA ILE A 104 -13.24 -9.85 -2.68
C ILE A 104 -13.07 -11.21 -1.98
N VAL A 105 -12.50 -11.23 -0.78
CA VAL A 105 -12.30 -12.47 0.00
C VAL A 105 -13.65 -12.96 0.52
N ARG A 106 -14.47 -12.05 1.05
CA ARG A 106 -15.83 -12.36 1.48
C ARG A 106 -16.68 -12.92 0.32
N LEU A 107 -16.69 -12.23 -0.82
CA LEU A 107 -17.42 -12.69 -2.01
C LEU A 107 -16.90 -14.06 -2.50
N SER A 108 -15.58 -14.27 -2.53
CA SER A 108 -15.00 -15.57 -2.90
C SER A 108 -15.46 -16.69 -1.97
N LEU A 109 -15.56 -16.42 -0.67
CA LEU A 109 -16.06 -17.37 0.32
C LEU A 109 -17.55 -17.69 0.09
N GLU A 110 -18.38 -16.66 -0.10
CA GLU A 110 -19.81 -16.82 -0.40
C GLU A 110 -20.04 -17.63 -1.68
N VAL A 111 -19.26 -17.35 -2.74
CA VAL A 111 -19.32 -18.12 -4.00
C VAL A 111 -18.93 -19.58 -3.78
N LYS A 112 -17.88 -19.85 -2.99
CA LYS A 112 -17.48 -21.23 -2.66
C LYS A 112 -18.57 -21.97 -1.87
N LEU A 113 -19.17 -21.30 -0.89
CA LEU A 113 -20.28 -21.86 -0.09
C LEU A 113 -21.51 -22.15 -0.96
N ALA A 114 -21.89 -21.22 -1.84
CA ALA A 114 -22.99 -21.41 -2.76
C ALA A 114 -22.76 -22.59 -3.73
N ARG A 115 -21.53 -22.73 -4.25
CA ARG A 115 -21.16 -23.87 -5.10
C ARG A 115 -21.28 -25.21 -4.37
N HIS A 116 -20.90 -25.26 -3.09
CA HIS A 116 -21.09 -26.46 -2.28
C HIS A 116 -22.58 -26.81 -2.08
N GLN A 117 -23.46 -25.81 -2.16
CA GLN A 117 -24.91 -25.99 -2.14
C GLN A 117 -25.51 -26.22 -3.55
N GLY A 118 -24.68 -26.38 -4.59
CA GLY A 118 -25.14 -26.56 -5.97
C GLY A 118 -25.70 -25.30 -6.63
N ARG A 119 -25.48 -24.12 -6.03
CA ARG A 119 -25.96 -22.82 -6.53
C ARG A 119 -24.84 -22.05 -7.24
N ASP A 120 -25.20 -21.30 -8.27
CA ASP A 120 -24.30 -20.34 -8.92
C ASP A 120 -24.64 -18.90 -8.49
N LEU A 121 -24.04 -18.47 -7.38
CA LEU A 121 -24.26 -17.16 -6.78
C LEU A 121 -23.92 -16.01 -7.74
N LEU A 122 -22.85 -16.12 -8.54
CA LEU A 122 -22.46 -15.04 -9.45
C LEU A 122 -23.47 -14.88 -10.58
N HIS A 123 -24.01 -15.99 -11.07
CA HIS A 123 -25.09 -15.94 -12.05
C HIS A 123 -26.35 -15.28 -11.49
N GLU A 124 -26.76 -15.65 -10.28
CA GLU A 124 -27.91 -15.06 -9.58
C GLU A 124 -27.75 -13.55 -9.37
N MET A 125 -26.60 -13.12 -8.83
CA MET A 125 -26.28 -11.71 -8.64
C MET A 125 -26.29 -10.94 -9.96
N ALA A 126 -25.72 -11.52 -11.02
CA ALA A 126 -25.73 -10.90 -12.34
C ALA A 126 -27.14 -10.80 -12.92
N ALA A 127 -27.99 -11.80 -12.71
CA ALA A 127 -29.39 -11.76 -13.13
C ALA A 127 -30.17 -10.66 -12.39
N GLU A 128 -29.96 -10.52 -11.08
CA GLU A 128 -30.57 -9.47 -10.28
C GLU A 128 -30.15 -8.06 -10.74
N LEU A 129 -28.86 -7.86 -11.01
CA LEU A 129 -28.35 -6.59 -11.53
C LEU A 129 -28.93 -6.27 -12.91
N ARG A 130 -29.00 -7.26 -13.82
CA ARG A 130 -29.64 -7.09 -15.13
C ARG A 130 -31.11 -6.69 -14.99
N PHE A 131 -31.84 -7.30 -14.07
CA PHE A 131 -33.23 -6.95 -13.79
C PHE A 131 -33.36 -5.50 -13.27
N LYS A 132 -32.52 -5.10 -12.33
CA LYS A 132 -32.48 -3.71 -11.81
C LYS A 132 -32.20 -2.70 -12.91
N VAL A 133 -31.24 -3.00 -13.81
CA VAL A 133 -30.92 -2.15 -14.96
C VAL A 133 -32.10 -2.06 -15.92
N ALA A 134 -32.69 -3.18 -16.30
CA ALA A 134 -33.84 -3.20 -17.21
C ALA A 134 -35.02 -2.39 -16.66
N ARG A 135 -35.32 -2.52 -15.35
CA ARG A 135 -36.35 -1.72 -14.68
C ARG A 135 -36.06 -0.22 -14.77
N LYS A 136 -34.82 0.20 -14.55
CA LYS A 136 -34.42 1.62 -14.63
C LYS A 136 -34.47 2.17 -16.05
N ILE A 137 -34.14 1.36 -17.05
CA ILE A 137 -34.30 1.73 -18.46
C ILE A 137 -35.79 1.94 -18.77
N ALA A 138 -36.67 1.02 -18.37
CA ALA A 138 -38.10 1.16 -18.60
C ALA A 138 -38.68 2.41 -17.91
N GLU A 139 -38.26 2.70 -16.68
CA GLU A 139 -38.65 3.90 -15.94
C GLU A 139 -38.20 5.17 -16.68
N ARG A 140 -36.96 5.21 -17.17
CA ARG A 140 -36.44 6.30 -17.99
C ARG A 140 -37.27 6.49 -19.26
N ASP A 141 -37.54 5.41 -19.99
CA ASP A 141 -38.25 5.46 -21.27
C ASP A 141 -39.69 5.95 -21.08
N TYR A 142 -40.33 5.50 -20.00
CA TYR A 142 -41.64 6.00 -19.58
C TYR A 142 -41.62 7.51 -19.32
N LEU A 143 -40.68 8.00 -18.50
CA LEU A 143 -40.56 9.43 -18.21
C LEU A 143 -40.25 10.25 -19.48
N GLN A 144 -39.40 9.73 -20.37
CA GLN A 144 -39.11 10.38 -21.66
C GLN A 144 -40.37 10.50 -22.54
N SER A 145 -41.19 9.45 -22.61
CA SER A 145 -42.44 9.48 -23.37
C SER A 145 -43.44 10.48 -22.78
N GLN A 146 -43.56 10.58 -21.46
CA GLN A 146 -44.42 11.59 -20.82
C GLN A 146 -43.97 13.01 -21.15
N ILE A 147 -42.66 13.29 -21.06
CA ILE A 147 -42.12 14.61 -21.38
C ILE A 147 -42.37 14.94 -22.86
N PHE A 148 -42.20 13.97 -23.76
CA PHE A 148 -42.45 14.17 -25.19
C PHE A 148 -43.93 14.48 -25.48
N VAL A 149 -44.86 13.78 -24.82
CA VAL A 149 -46.30 14.04 -24.94
C VAL A 149 -46.67 15.42 -24.36
N SER A 150 -46.14 15.79 -23.19
CA SER A 150 -46.37 17.12 -22.60
C SER A 150 -45.71 18.27 -23.38
N ARG A 151 -44.71 17.99 -24.22
CA ARG A 151 -44.03 18.99 -25.08
C ARG A 151 -44.71 19.23 -26.42
N LYS A 152 -45.70 18.44 -26.83
CA LYS A 152 -46.59 18.78 -27.95
C LYS A 152 -47.75 19.61 -27.39
N PRO A 153 -47.72 20.96 -27.46
CA PRO A 153 -48.84 21.75 -26.99
C PRO A 153 -49.98 21.72 -28.01
N ASN A 154 -51.20 21.92 -27.51
CA ASN A 154 -52.39 22.41 -28.22
C ASN A 154 -52.08 22.97 -29.63
N GLU A 155 -52.18 22.13 -30.65
CA GLU A 155 -52.51 22.56 -32.01
C GLU A 155 -54.00 22.22 -32.22
N ALA A 156 -54.87 23.05 -31.64
CA ALA A 156 -56.28 23.15 -31.96
C ALA A 156 -56.80 24.51 -31.50
#